data_AF-A0A4R3NLF6-F1
#
_entry.id   AF-A0A4R3NLF6-F1
#
_cell.length_a   1.000
_cell.length_b   1.000
_cell.length_c   1.000
_cell.angle_alpha   90.00
_cell.angle_beta   90.00
_cell.angle_gamma   90.00
#
_symmetry.space_group_name_H-M   'P 1'
#
loop_
_entity.id
_entity.type
_entity.pdbx_description
1 polymer ?
#
loop_
_entity_poly.entity_id
_entity_poly.type
_entity_poly.pdbx_seq_one_letter_code
_entity_poly.pdbx_strand_id
1 'polypeptide(L)' 'MVETLDRGTLRGLRDRAMLLVGFADGLRRSEIVALDCGRDQSEDGNGWIDILDKGMLVRQDRLARG' A
#
# COMPACT_ATOMS: atom_id res chain seq x y z
N MET A 1 -8.40 -12.68 10.82
CA MET A 1 -7.20 -11.82 10.84
C MET A 1 -7.51 -10.40 10.38
N VAL A 2 -8.03 -10.18 9.17
CA VAL A 2 -8.41 -8.82 8.72
C VAL A 2 -9.71 -8.34 9.40
N GLU A 3 -10.69 -9.24 9.56
CA GLU A 3 -11.98 -8.95 10.21
C GLU A 3 -11.91 -8.77 11.73
N THR A 4 -10.78 -9.13 12.36
CA THR A 4 -10.57 -8.96 13.81
C THR A 4 -10.01 -7.58 14.16
N LEU A 5 -9.75 -6.73 13.17
CA LEU A 5 -9.24 -5.37 13.36
C LEU A 5 -10.40 -4.40 13.54
N ASP A 6 -10.34 -3.56 14.58
CA ASP A 6 -11.39 -2.60 14.91
C ASP A 6 -11.48 -1.47 13.88
N ARG A 7 -12.57 -1.46 13.12
CA ARG A 7 -12.86 -0.47 12.07
C ARG A 7 -13.23 0.92 12.62
N GLY A 8 -13.53 1.02 13.91
CA GLY A 8 -13.80 2.29 14.60
C GLY A 8 -12.55 3.10 14.93
N THR A 9 -11.34 2.55 14.71
CA THR A 9 -10.07 3.21 15.04
C THR A 9 -9.17 3.41 13.82
N LEU A 10 -8.40 4.50 13.81
CA LEU A 10 -7.39 4.75 12.78
C LEU A 10 -6.34 3.63 12.73
N ARG A 11 -5.97 3.07 13.88
CA ARG A 11 -5.02 1.96 13.97
C ARG A 11 -5.56 0.71 13.27
N GLY A 12 -6.80 0.31 13.55
CA GLY A 12 -7.40 -0.85 12.91
C GLY A 12 -7.60 -0.66 11.40
N LEU A 13 -7.96 0.55 10.96
CA LEU A 13 -8.03 0.88 9.53
C LEU A 13 -6.67 0.79 8.85
N ARG A 14 -5.61 1.35 9.45
CA ARG A 14 -4.24 1.26 8.94
C ARG A 14 -3.77 -0.18 8.84
N ASP A 15 -3.89 -0.95 9.92
CA ASP A 15 -3.40 -2.32 9.96
C ASP A 15 -4.16 -3.20 8.95
N ARG A 16 -5.46 -2.92 8.74
CA ARG A 16 -6.27 -3.54 7.69
C ARG A 16 -5.75 -3.21 6.30
N ALA A 17 -5.50 -1.93 6.03
CA ALA A 17 -4.97 -1.47 4.74
C ALA A 17 -3.61 -2.13 4.44
N MET A 18 -2.69 -2.14 5.40
CA MET A 18 -1.37 -2.77 5.28
C MET A 18 -1.48 -4.27 4.95
N LEU A 19 -2.39 -5.00 5.62
CA LEU A 19 -2.61 -6.42 5.33
C LEU A 19 -3.19 -6.65 3.94
N LEU A 20 -4.20 -5.87 3.54
CA LEU A 20 -4.85 -6.03 2.24
C LEU A 20 -3.92 -5.68 1.08
N VAL A 21 -3.21 -4.53 1.17
CA VAL A 21 -2.25 -4.09 0.15
C VAL A 21 -1.07 -5.06 0.06
N GLY A 22 -0.51 -5.46 1.21
CA GLY A 22 0.58 -6.43 1.26
C GLY A 22 0.20 -7.79 0.68
N PHE A 23 -1.01 -8.26 0.97
CA PHE A 23 -1.51 -9.54 0.46
C PHE A 23 -1.83 -9.50 -1.04
N ALA A 24 -2.43 -8.42 -1.55
CA ALA A 24 -2.91 -8.34 -2.93
C ALA A 24 -1.82 -8.46 -4.00
N ASP A 25 -0.63 -7.88 -3.77
CA ASP A 25 0.53 -7.98 -4.69
C ASP A 25 1.73 -8.75 -4.10
N GLY A 26 1.56 -9.38 -2.92
CA GLY A 26 2.64 -10.08 -2.23
C GLY A 26 3.80 -9.16 -1.81
N LEU A 27 3.50 -7.92 -1.44
CA LEU A 27 4.50 -6.92 -1.08
C LEU A 27 5.16 -7.22 0.26
N ARG A 28 6.48 -7.08 0.30
CA ARG A 28 7.21 -7.01 1.56
C ARG A 28 6.92 -5.69 2.26
N ARG A 29 7.16 -5.67 3.58
CA ARG A 29 6.98 -4.48 4.40
C ARG A 29 7.76 -3.26 3.87
N SER A 30 8.99 -3.45 3.40
CA SER A 30 9.81 -2.38 2.83
C SER A 30 9.21 -1.82 1.53
N GLU A 31 8.61 -2.69 0.71
CA GLU A 31 7.94 -2.28 -0.53
C GLU A 31 6.67 -1.47 -0.21
N ILE A 32 5.92 -1.81 0.84
CA ILE A 32 4.75 -1.01 1.25
C ILE A 32 5.16 0.35 1.82
N VAL A 33 6.23 0.40 2.62
CA VAL A 33 6.71 1.65 3.23
C VAL A 33 7.27 2.62 2.18
N ALA A 34 7.74 2.12 1.05
CA ALA A 34 8.26 2.93 -0.05
C ALA A 34 7.18 3.39 -1.05
N LEU A 35 5.89 3.13 -0.80
CA LEU A 35 4.79 3.63 -1.63
C LEU A 35 4.38 5.03 -1.20
N ASP A 36 4.32 5.95 -2.16
CA ASP A 36 3.73 7.26 -1.96
C ASP A 36 2.19 7.25 -2.07
N CYS A 37 1.55 8.23 -1.43
CA CYS A 37 0.11 8.45 -1.52
C CYS A 37 -0.29 9.21 -2.80
N GLY A 38 0.66 9.46 -3.70
CA GLY A 38 0.46 10.12 -4.98
C GLY A 38 1.77 10.17 -5.75
N ARG A 39 1.70 10.40 -7.06
CA ARG A 39 2.88 10.45 -7.92
C ARG A 39 3.80 11.61 -7.55
N ASP A 40 5.12 11.38 -7.61
CA ASP A 40 6.17 12.38 -7.42
C ASP A 40 6.11 13.11 -6.06
N GLN A 41 5.66 12.43 -4.98
CA GLN A 41 5.59 13.00 -3.63
C GLN A 41 6.91 12.93 -2.86
N SER A 42 7.74 11.92 -3.15
CA SER A 42 9.07 11.75 -2.56
C SER A 42 10.13 11.52 -3.65
N GLU A 43 11.38 11.86 -3.34
CA GLU A 43 12.51 11.60 -4.24
C GLU A 43 12.95 10.13 -4.24
N ASP A 44 12.65 9.40 -3.15
CA ASP A 44 13.09 8.02 -2.89
C ASP A 44 11.94 7.00 -2.88
N GLY A 45 10.73 7.42 -3.23
CA GLY A 45 9.58 6.55 -3.43
C GLY A 45 9.85 5.49 -4.50
N ASN A 46 9.32 4.29 -4.30
CA ASN A 46 9.45 3.16 -5.24
C ASN A 46 8.10 2.78 -5.88
N GLY A 47 7.23 3.77 -6.03
CA GLY A 47 5.87 3.61 -6.50
C GLY A 47 4.89 4.49 -5.75
N TRP A 48 3.63 4.45 -6.17
CA TRP A 48 2.56 5.22 -5.56
C TRP A 48 1.21 4.50 -5.66
N ILE A 49 0.23 4.99 -4.91
CA ILE A 49 -1.15 4.51 -4.94
C ILE A 49 -2.06 5.60 -5.50
N ASP A 50 -2.86 5.25 -6.51
CA ASP A 50 -3.98 6.06 -6.99
C ASP A 50 -5.29 5.47 -6.43
N ILE A 51 -6.07 6.27 -5.67
CA ILE A 51 -7.40 5.87 -5.19
C ILE A 51 -8.45 6.29 -6.22
N LEU A 52 -9.24 5.33 -6.67
CA LEU A 52 -10.26 5.48 -7.71
C LEU A 52 -11.63 5.10 -7.14
N ASP A 53 -12.71 5.51 -7.81
CA ASP A 53 -14.09 5.18 -7.37
C ASP A 53 -14.32 3.67 -7.21
N LYS A 54 -13.64 2.85 -8.02
CA LYS A 54 -13.80 1.38 -8.06
C LYS A 54 -12.72 0.63 -7.28
N GLY A 55 -11.79 1.31 -6.61
CA GLY A 55 -10.72 0.65 -5.86
C GLY A 55 -9.44 1.46 -5.84
N MET A 56 -8.30 0.78 -5.89
CA MET A 56 -7.00 1.43 -5.92
C MET A 56 -6.13 0.82 -7.01
N LEU A 57 -5.20 1.62 -7.51
CA LEU A 57 -4.15 1.18 -8.41
C LEU A 57 -2.81 1.38 -7.72
N VAL A 58 -2.08 0.29 -7.50
CA VAL A 58 -0.73 0.33 -6.94
C VAL A 58 0.25 0.30 -8.11
N ARG A 59 1.06 1.33 -8.23
CA ARG A 59 2.17 1.39 -9.20
C ARG A 59 3.46 1.15 -8.46
N GLN A 60 4.35 0.41 -9.09
CA GLN A 60 5.66 0.13 -8.53
C GLN A 60 6.72 0.37 -9.59
N ASP A 61 7.77 1.06 -9.18
CA ASP A 61 8.94 1.29 -10.02
C ASP A 61 9.84 0.06 -9.90
N ARG A 62 9.36 -1.07 -10.43
CA ARG A 62 10.14 -2.30 -10.51
C ARG A 62 11.21 -2.12 -11.60
N LEU A 63 12.36 -1.56 -11.22
CA LEU A 63 13.61 -1.98 -11.85
C LEU A 63 13.70 -3.51 -11.70
N ALA A 64 13.84 -4.20 -12.83
CA ALA A 64 13.66 -5.64 -12.96
C ALA A 64 14.24 -6.41 -11.77
N ARG A 65 13.40 -7.26 -11.17
CA ARG A 65 13.82 -8.25 -10.18
C ARG A 65 14.97 -9.07 -10.80
N GLY A 66 16.17 -8.95 -10.24
CA GLY A 66 17.25 -9.92 -10.44
C GLY A 66 16.91 -11.25 -9.80
#